data_AF-A0A177U6T6-F1
#
_entry.id   AF-A0A177U6T6-F1
#
_cell.length_a   1.000
_cell.length_b   1.000
_cell.length_c   1.000
_cell.angle_alpha   90.00
_cell.angle_beta   90.00
_cell.angle_gamma   90.00
#
_symmetry.space_group_name_H-M   'P 1'
#
loop_
_entity.id
_entity.type
_entity.pdbx_description
1 polymer ?
#
loop_
_entity_poly.entity_id
_entity_poly.type
_entity_poly.pdbx_seq_one_letter_code
_entity_poly.pdbx_strand_id
1 'polypeptide(L)'
;MSNLPRIIGQIIFNGSLILGRAFAEAGKQAIRNARSGEAAAAAAAAAASSSSSSQSSDGSAPAGAVGADPSHALTRLHRMTLQEALLILNLKPPTDAPPRALPPLFPRTETSQASLSKVYEHLFKTNAPPAPKAAAAAAAAAKDAKAGGGQGSFYIQSKIVRARERIEAEWAAYAPKHGSSSSSTSQAASAESQTPPPSQPPPPSQ
;
A
#
# COMPACT_ATOMS: atom_id res chain seq x y z
N MET A 1 -21.78 -62.20 0.15
CA MET A 1 -21.36 -61.30 -0.93
C MET A 1 -21.79 -59.89 -0.55
N SER A 2 -20.86 -59.07 -0.08
CA SER A 2 -21.14 -57.67 0.27
C SER A 2 -21.56 -56.91 -0.99
N ASN A 3 -22.74 -56.30 -0.97
CA ASN A 3 -23.27 -55.48 -2.08
C ASN A 3 -22.49 -54.15 -2.15
N LEU A 4 -21.26 -54.22 -2.65
CA LEU A 4 -20.32 -53.11 -2.80
C LEU A 4 -20.95 -51.84 -3.41
N PRO A 5 -21.83 -51.91 -4.44
CA PRO A 5 -22.45 -50.71 -5.00
C PRO A 5 -23.37 -49.97 -4.01
N ARG A 6 -24.08 -50.70 -3.12
CA ARG A 6 -24.94 -50.07 -2.10
C ARG A 6 -24.13 -49.41 -1.00
N ILE A 7 -23.01 -50.03 -0.60
CA ILE A 7 -22.12 -49.48 0.43
C ILE A 7 -21.47 -48.18 -0.08
N ILE A 8 -21.00 -48.16 -1.33
CA ILE A 8 -20.43 -46.96 -1.96
C ILE A 8 -21.48 -45.85 -2.05
N GLY A 9 -22.71 -46.16 -2.49
CA GLY A 9 -23.79 -45.18 -2.54
C GLY A 9 -24.12 -44.57 -1.17
N GLN A 10 -24.11 -45.38 -0.12
CA GLN A 10 -24.38 -44.93 1.25
C GLN A 10 -23.28 -44.03 1.81
N ILE A 11 -22.01 -44.30 1.50
CA ILE A 11 -20.87 -43.46 1.89
C ILE A 11 -20.94 -42.09 1.18
N ILE A 12 -21.22 -42.08 -0.12
CA ILE A 12 -21.32 -40.84 -0.90
C ILE A 12 -22.49 -39.98 -0.40
N PHE A 13 -23.65 -40.59 -0.13
CA PHE A 13 -24.83 -39.88 0.36
C PHE A 13 -24.60 -39.27 1.75
N ASN A 14 -24.09 -40.08 2.70
CA ASN A 14 -23.82 -39.60 4.05
C ASN A 14 -22.66 -38.58 4.08
N GLY A 15 -21.61 -38.78 3.28
CA GLY A 15 -20.49 -37.85 3.17
C GLY A 15 -20.90 -36.48 2.62
N SER A 16 -21.78 -36.45 1.63
CA SER A 16 -22.27 -35.20 1.02
C SER A 16 -23.11 -34.37 2.01
N LEU A 17 -23.94 -35.03 2.83
CA LEU A 17 -24.75 -34.35 3.85
C LEU A 17 -23.91 -33.75 4.98
N ILE A 18 -22.84 -34.44 5.40
CA ILE A 18 -21.91 -33.96 6.43
C ILE A 18 -21.12 -32.76 5.91
N LEU A 19 -20.60 -32.85 4.69
CA LEU A 19 -19.84 -31.76 4.06
C LEU A 19 -20.72 -30.52 3.85
N GLY A 20 -21.96 -30.68 3.37
CA GLY A 20 -22.90 -29.58 3.19
C GLY A 20 -23.27 -28.87 4.50
N ARG A 21 -23.52 -29.61 5.58
CA ARG A 21 -23.83 -29.02 6.90
C ARG A 21 -22.62 -28.30 7.50
N ALA A 22 -21.41 -28.83 7.33
CA ALA A 22 -20.18 -28.18 7.81
C ALA A 22 -19.93 -26.84 7.09
N PHE A 23 -20.08 -26.79 5.76
CA PHE A 23 -19.96 -25.55 5.00
C PHE A 23 -21.08 -24.55 5.33
N ALA A 24 -22.30 -25.00 5.61
CA ALA A 24 -23.39 -24.12 6.03
C ALA A 24 -23.14 -23.48 7.41
N GLU A 25 -22.65 -24.25 8.38
CA GLU A 25 -22.28 -23.73 9.71
C GLU A 25 -21.06 -22.80 9.63
N ALA A 26 -20.01 -23.20 8.88
CA ALA A 26 -18.85 -22.35 8.64
C ALA A 26 -19.23 -21.06 7.89
N GLY A 27 -20.14 -21.14 6.92
CA GLY A 27 -20.67 -19.98 6.19
C GLY A 27 -21.46 -19.04 7.09
N LYS A 28 -22.32 -19.57 7.96
CA LYS A 28 -23.02 -18.76 8.98
C LYS A 28 -22.04 -18.13 9.97
N GLN A 29 -20.98 -18.84 10.37
CA GLN A 29 -19.92 -18.30 11.23
C GLN A 29 -19.11 -17.21 10.51
N ALA A 30 -18.79 -17.38 9.23
CA ALA A 30 -18.13 -16.36 8.42
C ALA A 30 -19.00 -15.11 8.25
N ILE A 31 -20.30 -15.28 8.02
CA ILE A 31 -21.25 -14.15 7.95
C ILE A 31 -21.38 -13.48 9.32
N ARG A 32 -21.43 -14.24 10.41
CA ARG A 32 -21.52 -13.69 11.76
C ARG A 32 -20.21 -12.99 12.18
N ASN A 33 -19.05 -13.48 11.74
CA ASN A 33 -17.75 -12.82 11.92
C ASN A 33 -17.57 -11.60 11.01
N ALA A 34 -18.12 -11.62 9.80
CA ALA A 34 -18.16 -10.45 8.92
C ALA A 34 -19.12 -9.39 9.47
N ARG A 35 -20.29 -9.80 9.99
CA ARG A 35 -21.25 -8.91 10.64
C ARG A 35 -20.83 -8.47 12.03
N SER A 36 -20.10 -9.27 12.80
CA SER A 36 -19.51 -8.82 14.06
C SER A 36 -18.25 -8.00 13.79
N GLY A 37 -17.54 -8.21 12.68
CA GLY A 37 -16.48 -7.32 12.21
C GLY A 37 -17.03 -5.98 11.72
N GLU A 38 -18.16 -5.98 11.01
CA GLU A 38 -18.88 -4.78 10.56
C GLU A 38 -19.64 -4.12 11.70
N ALA A 39 -20.25 -4.86 12.63
CA ALA A 39 -20.91 -4.33 13.82
C ALA A 39 -19.91 -3.91 14.89
N ALA A 40 -18.73 -4.54 15.00
CA ALA A 40 -17.63 -4.02 15.80
C ALA A 40 -16.97 -2.82 15.12
N ALA A 41 -16.88 -2.77 13.79
CA ALA A 41 -16.43 -1.59 13.06
C ALA A 41 -17.46 -0.45 13.10
N ALA A 42 -18.76 -0.75 13.08
CA ALA A 42 -19.85 0.20 13.19
C ALA A 42 -20.08 0.62 14.65
N ALA A 43 -19.86 -0.25 15.64
CA ALA A 43 -19.82 0.11 17.05
C ALA A 43 -18.54 0.90 17.39
N ALA A 44 -17.41 0.60 16.75
CA ALA A 44 -16.20 1.42 16.84
C ALA A 44 -16.36 2.76 16.11
N ALA A 45 -17.10 2.81 14.99
CA ALA A 45 -17.44 4.06 14.30
C ALA A 45 -18.51 4.86 15.07
N ALA A 46 -19.47 4.18 15.72
CA ALA A 46 -20.44 4.81 16.60
C ALA A 46 -19.79 5.32 17.88
N ALA A 47 -18.84 4.58 18.45
CA ALA A 47 -17.97 5.03 19.55
C ALA A 47 -17.01 6.15 19.12
N ALA A 48 -16.56 6.15 17.86
CA ALA A 48 -15.81 7.27 17.25
C ALA A 48 -16.70 8.50 17.00
N SER A 49 -18.00 8.31 16.75
CA SER A 49 -18.98 9.40 16.57
C SER A 49 -19.56 9.92 17.89
N SER A 50 -19.64 9.08 18.92
CA SER A 50 -19.98 9.51 20.28
C SER A 50 -18.78 10.18 20.96
N SER A 51 -17.54 9.75 20.65
CA SER A 51 -16.33 10.50 21.00
C SER A 51 -16.11 11.75 20.13
N SER A 52 -16.76 11.89 18.97
CA SER A 52 -16.75 13.15 18.22
C SER A 52 -17.71 14.21 18.77
N SER A 53 -18.50 13.90 19.80
CA SER A 53 -19.33 14.88 20.53
C SER A 53 -18.94 15.08 22.00
N SER A 54 -17.93 14.37 22.51
CA SER A 54 -17.40 14.59 23.87
C SER A 54 -15.88 14.44 24.03
N GLN A 55 -15.10 14.63 22.97
CA GLN A 55 -13.64 14.72 23.09
C GLN A 55 -13.08 15.93 22.35
N SER A 56 -13.48 17.11 22.85
CA SER A 56 -12.69 18.34 22.72
C SER A 56 -12.24 18.76 24.11
N SER A 57 -11.15 18.16 24.59
CA SER A 57 -10.26 18.78 25.57
C SER A 57 -9.06 17.87 25.82
N ASP A 58 -7.90 18.41 25.49
CA ASP A 58 -6.57 18.00 25.93
C ASP A 58 -6.04 16.61 25.59
N GLY A 59 -4.87 16.62 24.96
CA GLY A 59 -4.08 15.41 24.74
C GLY A 59 -3.21 15.52 23.52
N SER A 60 -2.21 16.40 23.59
CA SER A 60 -0.85 16.18 23.09
C SER A 60 -0.66 14.99 22.15
N ALA A 61 -0.07 15.26 20.97
CA ALA A 61 0.68 14.24 20.24
C ALA A 61 1.45 13.37 21.26
N PRO A 62 1.39 12.02 21.20
CA PRO A 62 2.30 11.23 21.99
C PRO A 62 3.68 11.39 21.36
N ALA A 63 4.36 12.46 21.75
CA ALA A 63 5.80 12.48 21.86
C ALA A 63 6.15 11.29 22.76
N GLY A 64 6.55 10.18 22.15
CA GLY A 64 7.02 8.99 22.85
C GLY A 64 5.99 7.88 23.11
N ALA A 65 5.24 7.44 22.10
CA ALA A 65 4.63 6.10 22.16
C ALA A 65 5.61 5.05 21.60
N VAL A 66 6.49 4.54 22.46
CA VAL A 66 7.24 3.31 22.21
C VAL A 66 6.22 2.17 22.08
N GLY A 67 5.76 1.88 20.86
CA GLY A 67 4.85 0.76 20.58
C GLY A 67 3.69 1.00 19.62
N ALA A 68 3.47 2.22 19.10
CA ALA A 68 2.48 2.43 18.05
C ALA A 68 3.02 1.92 16.70
N ASP A 69 2.28 1.02 16.04
CA ASP A 69 2.67 0.45 14.75
C ASP A 69 2.79 1.58 13.68
N PRO A 70 4.00 1.88 13.17
CA PRO A 70 4.19 2.93 12.17
C PRO A 70 3.44 2.66 10.86
N SER A 71 3.05 1.40 10.61
CA SER A 71 2.29 0.98 9.42
C SER A 71 1.01 1.80 9.23
N HIS A 72 0.30 2.11 10.31
CA HIS A 72 -0.96 2.85 10.25
C HIS A 72 -0.77 4.32 9.88
N ALA A 73 0.28 4.96 10.41
CA ALA A 73 0.62 6.33 10.05
C ALA A 73 1.05 6.42 8.58
N LEU A 74 1.90 5.48 8.14
CA LEU A 74 2.37 5.41 6.75
C LEU A 74 1.23 5.14 5.77
N THR A 75 0.21 4.37 6.16
CA THR A 75 -0.97 4.12 5.32
C THR A 75 -1.78 5.40 5.06
N ARG A 76 -1.90 6.28 6.05
CA ARG A 76 -2.58 7.58 5.87
C ARG A 76 -1.79 8.51 4.93
N LEU A 77 -0.47 8.52 5.07
CA LEU A 77 0.44 9.31 4.23
C LEU A 77 0.44 8.82 2.77
N HIS A 78 0.62 7.52 2.57
CA HIS A 78 0.76 6.92 1.24
C HIS A 78 -0.59 6.49 0.64
N ARG A 79 -1.73 6.68 1.32
CA ARG A 79 -3.07 6.22 0.89
C ARG A 79 -3.07 4.81 0.27
N MET A 80 -2.25 3.94 0.84
CA MET A 80 -1.99 2.59 0.36
C MET A 80 -1.42 1.76 1.51
N THR A 81 -1.95 0.54 1.66
CA THR A 81 -1.52 -0.38 2.71
C THR A 81 -0.22 -1.08 2.33
N LEU A 82 0.52 -1.60 3.31
CA LEU A 82 1.72 -2.40 3.03
C LEU A 82 1.38 -3.65 2.20
N GLN A 83 0.28 -4.33 2.52
CA GLN A 83 -0.20 -5.50 1.78
C GLN A 83 -0.55 -5.17 0.33
N GLU A 84 -1.18 -4.01 0.08
CA GLU A 84 -1.44 -3.55 -1.29
C GLU A 84 -0.11 -3.32 -2.05
N ALA A 85 0.89 -2.71 -1.41
CA ALA A 85 2.20 -2.51 -2.01
C ALA A 85 2.90 -3.83 -2.37
N LEU A 86 2.85 -4.82 -1.46
CA LEU A 86 3.38 -6.17 -1.70
C LEU A 86 2.63 -6.87 -2.84
N LEU A 87 1.31 -6.69 -2.93
CA LEU A 87 0.50 -7.27 -4.00
C LEU A 87 0.80 -6.63 -5.36
N ILE A 88 0.90 -5.30 -5.43
CA ILE A 88 1.25 -4.55 -6.66
C ILE A 88 2.59 -5.02 -7.22
N LEU A 89 3.57 -5.23 -6.34
CA LEU A 89 4.91 -5.68 -6.72
C LEU A 89 5.04 -7.21 -6.70
N ASN A 90 3.96 -7.95 -6.47
CA ASN A 90 3.95 -9.42 -6.35
C ASN A 90 5.08 -9.97 -5.47
N LEU A 91 5.40 -9.25 -4.39
CA LEU A 91 6.46 -9.61 -3.45
C LEU A 91 5.89 -10.53 -2.38
N LYS A 92 6.62 -11.61 -2.12
CA LYS A 92 6.31 -12.57 -1.06
C LYS A 92 7.30 -12.36 0.10
N PRO A 93 6.86 -12.47 1.36
CA PRO A 93 7.77 -12.41 2.49
C PRO A 93 8.86 -13.49 2.33
N PRO A 94 10.13 -13.17 2.65
CA PRO A 94 11.21 -14.14 2.51
C PRO A 94 10.96 -15.35 3.41
N THR A 95 11.38 -16.53 2.98
CA THR A 95 11.23 -17.79 3.74
C THR A 95 11.92 -17.73 5.10
N ASP A 96 12.98 -16.93 5.21
CA ASP A 96 13.76 -16.72 6.42
C ASP A 96 13.13 -15.69 7.38
N ALA A 97 11.97 -15.12 7.02
CA ALA A 97 11.26 -14.20 7.90
C ALA A 97 10.75 -14.93 9.14
N PRO A 98 10.85 -14.33 10.34
CA PRO A 98 10.28 -14.91 11.54
C PRO A 98 8.78 -15.18 11.35
N PRO A 99 8.22 -16.25 11.94
CA PRO A 99 6.83 -16.65 11.75
C PRO A 99 5.88 -15.55 12.25
N ARG A 100 5.37 -14.71 11.33
CA ARG A 100 4.20 -13.79 11.32
C ARG A 100 3.74 -13.08 12.62
N ALA A 101 4.49 -13.12 13.72
CA ALA A 101 4.05 -12.63 15.02
C ALA A 101 4.60 -11.23 15.34
N LEU A 102 5.64 -10.78 14.64
CA LEU A 102 6.31 -9.51 14.93
C LEU A 102 6.42 -8.65 13.67
N PRO A 103 6.02 -7.37 13.72
CA PRO A 103 6.33 -6.43 12.65
C PRO A 103 7.85 -6.19 12.54
N PRO A 104 8.37 -5.82 11.35
CA PRO A 104 7.65 -5.52 10.12
C PRO A 104 7.17 -6.78 9.37
N LEU A 105 6.00 -6.68 8.72
CA LEU A 105 5.42 -7.77 7.91
C LEU A 105 6.32 -8.19 6.74
N PHE A 106 7.16 -7.27 6.27
CA PHE A 106 8.15 -7.51 5.22
C PHE A 106 9.52 -7.02 5.70
N PRO A 107 10.37 -7.88 6.29
CA PRO A 107 11.64 -7.47 6.86
C PRO A 107 12.64 -7.04 5.79
N ARG A 108 13.53 -6.11 6.18
CA ARG A 108 14.63 -5.65 5.34
C ARG A 108 15.78 -6.65 5.43
N THR A 109 15.82 -7.59 4.48
CA THR A 109 16.91 -8.55 4.27
C THR A 109 17.59 -8.23 2.93
N GLU A 110 18.76 -8.80 2.67
CA GLU A 110 19.39 -8.65 1.35
C GLU A 110 18.52 -9.28 0.24
N THR A 111 17.90 -10.42 0.53
CA THR A 111 17.00 -11.13 -0.40
C THR A 111 15.75 -10.32 -0.74
N SER A 112 15.14 -9.66 0.26
CA SER A 112 13.93 -8.84 0.03
C SER A 112 14.25 -7.56 -0.73
N GLN A 113 15.41 -6.94 -0.49
CA GLN A 113 15.91 -5.77 -1.25
C GLN A 113 16.24 -6.10 -2.71
N ALA A 114 16.93 -7.22 -2.95
CA ALA A 114 17.24 -7.68 -4.30
C ALA A 114 15.97 -8.02 -5.09
N SER A 115 15.00 -8.66 -4.44
CA SER A 115 13.70 -9.00 -5.06
C SER A 115 12.90 -7.73 -5.38
N LEU A 116 12.84 -6.77 -4.46
CA LEU A 116 12.16 -5.49 -4.66
C LEU A 116 12.72 -4.74 -5.87
N SER A 117 14.04 -4.53 -5.92
CA SER A 117 14.70 -3.81 -7.02
C SER A 117 14.48 -4.50 -8.36
N LYS A 118 14.69 -5.81 -8.44
CA LYS A 118 14.51 -6.58 -9.68
C LYS A 118 13.07 -6.53 -10.19
N VAL A 119 12.09 -6.72 -9.31
CA VAL A 119 10.67 -6.72 -9.71
C VAL A 119 10.21 -5.31 -10.06
N TYR A 120 10.66 -4.29 -9.31
CA TYR A 120 10.40 -2.89 -9.63
C TYR A 120 10.90 -2.52 -11.03
N GLU A 121 12.17 -2.77 -11.34
CA GLU A 121 12.75 -2.44 -12.65
C GLU A 121 12.01 -3.14 -13.80
N HIS A 122 11.69 -4.42 -13.61
CA HIS A 122 10.95 -5.19 -14.59
C HIS A 122 9.54 -4.63 -14.84
N LEU A 123 8.76 -4.38 -13.77
CA LEU A 123 7.39 -3.88 -13.88
C LEU A 123 7.37 -2.43 -14.39
N PHE A 124 8.32 -1.60 -13.97
CA PHE A 124 8.40 -0.21 -14.39
C PHE A 124 8.71 -0.09 -15.89
N LYS A 125 9.66 -0.89 -16.40
CA LYS A 125 10.00 -0.95 -17.83
C LYS A 125 8.87 -1.52 -18.68
N THR A 126 8.24 -2.60 -18.22
CA THR A 126 7.14 -3.26 -18.95
C THR A 126 5.92 -2.36 -19.08
N ASN A 127 5.63 -1.57 -18.03
CA ASN A 127 4.49 -0.65 -17.99
C ASN A 127 4.87 0.80 -18.33
N ALA A 128 6.01 1.03 -18.99
CA ALA A 128 6.36 2.36 -19.45
C ALA A 128 5.26 2.93 -20.34
N PRO A 129 4.78 4.17 -20.11
CA PRO A 129 3.75 4.77 -20.92
C PRO A 129 4.22 4.91 -22.36
N PRO A 130 3.30 4.88 -23.33
CA PRO A 130 3.64 5.16 -24.72
C PRO A 130 4.24 6.56 -24.82
N ALA A 131 5.29 6.70 -25.64
CA ALA A 131 5.87 8.01 -25.92
C ALA A 131 4.77 9.01 -26.34
N PRO A 132 4.90 10.30 -25.96
CA PRO A 132 3.92 11.32 -26.34
C PRO A 132 3.77 11.33 -27.87
N LYS A 133 2.57 11.59 -28.37
CA LYS A 133 2.23 11.45 -29.81
C LYS A 133 3.23 12.13 -30.77
N ALA A 134 3.83 13.25 -30.36
CA ALA A 134 4.90 13.93 -31.09
C ALA A 134 6.22 13.12 -31.15
N ALA A 135 6.64 12.50 -30.05
CA ALA A 135 7.81 11.63 -29.99
C ALA A 135 7.53 10.23 -30.58
N ALA A 136 6.30 9.73 -30.47
CA ALA A 136 5.88 8.50 -31.13
C ALA A 136 5.88 8.65 -32.67
N ALA A 137 5.48 9.81 -33.19
CA ALA A 137 5.59 10.12 -34.62
C ALA A 137 7.06 10.20 -35.09
N ALA A 138 7.95 10.77 -34.27
CA ALA A 138 9.39 10.80 -34.55
C ALA A 138 10.04 9.40 -34.48
N ALA A 139 9.63 8.57 -33.52
CA ALA A 139 10.12 7.18 -33.39
C ALA A 139 9.62 6.29 -34.54
N ALA A 140 8.39 6.49 -35.04
CA ALA A 140 7.87 5.76 -36.20
C ALA A 140 8.62 6.08 -37.51
N ALA A 141 9.26 7.25 -37.61
CA ALA A 141 10.08 7.64 -38.76
C ALA A 141 11.48 6.99 -38.77
N ALA A 142 11.98 6.54 -37.62
CA ALA A 142 13.25 5.84 -37.51
C ALA A 142 13.03 4.33 -37.61
N LYS A 143 13.42 3.72 -38.73
CA LYS A 143 13.22 2.29 -39.05
C LYS A 143 13.73 1.29 -37.99
N ASP A 144 14.61 1.73 -37.09
CA ASP A 144 15.25 0.91 -36.06
C ASP A 144 14.87 1.32 -34.61
N ALA A 145 13.97 2.31 -34.44
CA ALA A 145 13.54 2.71 -33.12
C ALA A 145 12.46 1.76 -32.61
N LYS A 146 12.85 0.80 -31.76
CA LYS A 146 11.91 0.05 -30.92
C LYS A 146 11.07 1.08 -30.16
N ALA A 147 9.80 1.22 -30.52
CA ALA A 147 8.89 2.20 -29.96
C ALA A 147 9.04 2.22 -28.43
N GLY A 148 9.70 3.27 -27.94
CA GLY A 148 9.97 3.45 -26.52
C GLY A 148 8.64 3.73 -25.84
N GLY A 149 8.12 2.73 -25.15
CA GLY A 149 6.84 2.83 -24.46
C GLY A 149 6.14 1.50 -24.54
N GLY A 150 6.09 0.80 -23.41
CA GLY A 150 5.21 -0.34 -23.29
C GLY A 150 3.76 0.08 -23.51
N GLN A 151 2.85 -0.89 -23.53
CA GLN A 151 1.40 -0.62 -23.54
C GLN A 151 0.88 -0.15 -22.17
N GLY A 152 1.77 0.29 -21.28
CA GLY A 152 1.43 0.69 -19.93
C GLY A 152 0.80 2.08 -19.86
N SER A 153 0.34 2.44 -18.67
CA SER A 153 -0.19 3.77 -18.39
C SER A 153 0.61 4.47 -17.30
N PHE A 154 0.60 5.80 -17.31
CA PHE A 154 1.16 6.61 -16.22
C PHE A 154 0.55 6.24 -14.86
N TYR A 155 -0.74 5.86 -14.82
CA TYR A 155 -1.39 5.42 -13.58
C TYR A 155 -0.72 4.17 -12.99
N ILE A 156 -0.43 3.19 -13.83
CA ILE A 156 0.20 1.93 -13.41
C ILE A 156 1.63 2.18 -12.95
N GLN A 157 2.40 3.01 -13.66
CA GLN A 157 3.73 3.41 -13.20
C GLN A 157 3.69 4.15 -11.86
N SER A 158 2.77 5.10 -11.70
CA SER A 158 2.61 5.83 -10.43
C SER A 158 2.25 4.89 -9.27
N LYS A 159 1.46 3.83 -9.51
CA LYS A 159 1.18 2.80 -8.51
C LYS A 159 2.42 1.97 -8.16
N ILE A 160 3.23 1.58 -9.14
CA ILE A 160 4.47 0.83 -8.94
C ILE A 160 5.48 1.65 -8.13
N VAL A 161 5.65 2.93 -8.47
CA VAL A 161 6.56 3.85 -7.75
C VAL A 161 6.09 4.04 -6.31
N ARG A 162 4.81 4.36 -6.12
CA ARG A 162 4.24 4.51 -4.77
C ARG A 162 4.38 3.24 -3.94
N ALA A 163 4.22 2.06 -4.56
CA ALA A 163 4.33 0.77 -3.89
C ALA A 163 5.74 0.56 -3.34
N ARG A 164 6.74 0.90 -4.13
CA ARG A 164 8.14 0.87 -3.70
C ARG A 164 8.39 1.85 -2.54
N GLU A 165 7.97 3.11 -2.68
CA GLU A 165 8.12 4.13 -1.64
C GLU A 165 7.47 3.70 -0.31
N ARG A 166 6.29 3.07 -0.37
CA ARG A 166 5.60 2.57 0.83
C ARG A 166 6.40 1.48 1.55
N ILE A 167 7.05 0.57 0.82
CA ILE A 167 7.90 -0.49 1.40
C ILE A 167 9.18 0.11 1.98
N GLU A 168 9.81 1.04 1.28
CA GLU A 168 11.01 1.73 1.76
C GLU A 168 10.73 2.56 3.04
N ALA A 169 9.58 3.24 3.09
CA ALA A 169 9.15 3.98 4.27
C ALA A 169 8.85 3.07 5.47
N GLU A 170 8.32 1.87 5.21
CA GLU A 170 8.15 0.84 6.26
C GLU A 170 9.52 0.46 6.83
N TRP A 171 10.47 0.10 5.98
CA TRP A 171 11.82 -0.25 6.43
C TRP A 171 12.51 0.88 7.18
N ALA A 172 12.33 2.13 6.74
CA ALA A 172 12.86 3.29 7.42
C ALA A 172 12.24 3.50 8.82
N ALA A 173 10.95 3.18 8.99
CA ALA A 173 10.27 3.30 10.27
C ALA A 173 10.73 2.26 11.31
N TYR A 174 11.15 1.08 10.87
CA TYR A 174 11.68 0.02 11.73
C TYR A 174 13.22 -0.02 11.80
N ALA A 175 13.92 0.85 11.06
CA ALA A 175 15.36 0.96 11.17
C ALA A 175 15.74 1.47 12.58
N PRO A 176 16.79 0.90 13.22
CA PRO A 176 17.23 1.37 14.51
C PRO A 176 17.64 2.84 14.38
N LYS A 177 16.93 3.74 15.07
CA LYS A 177 17.27 5.16 15.13
C LYS A 177 18.52 5.33 16.00
N HIS A 178 19.70 5.11 15.41
CA HIS A 178 20.93 5.64 15.99
C HIS A 178 20.84 7.17 15.91
N GLY A 179 20.99 7.83 17.05
CA GLY A 179 20.48 9.19 17.29
C GLY A 179 20.75 10.20 16.17
N SER A 180 19.66 10.76 15.63
CA SER A 180 19.69 12.09 15.02
C SER A 180 18.36 12.77 15.30
N SER A 181 18.45 13.71 16.24
CA SER A 181 17.68 14.94 16.25
C SER A 181 17.63 15.60 14.85
N SER A 182 16.59 16.39 14.63
CA SER A 182 16.46 17.45 13.61
C SER A 182 16.58 17.08 12.13
N SER A 183 15.43 16.97 11.47
CA SER A 183 15.23 17.58 10.14
C SER A 183 13.76 17.95 9.94
N SER A 184 13.27 18.83 10.82
CA SER A 184 12.24 19.78 10.41
C SER A 184 12.91 20.86 9.57
N THR A 185 13.02 20.65 8.26
CA THR A 185 13.31 21.74 7.33
C THR A 185 12.05 22.58 7.20
N SER A 186 11.83 23.43 8.20
CA SER A 186 11.09 24.67 8.05
C SER A 186 11.94 25.57 7.16
N GLN A 187 11.66 25.57 5.86
CA GLN A 187 12.25 26.54 4.94
C GLN A 187 11.49 27.85 5.12
N ALA A 188 11.98 28.70 6.03
CA ALA A 188 11.56 30.07 6.20
C ALA A 188 12.80 30.95 6.47
N ALA A 189 13.11 31.77 5.47
CA ALA A 189 13.78 33.07 5.52
C ALA A 189 15.16 33.20 6.21
N SER A 190 16.17 33.59 5.42
CA SER A 190 16.61 35.00 5.35
C SER A 190 17.65 35.24 4.24
N ALA A 191 17.46 36.37 3.52
CA ALA A 191 18.40 37.32 2.87
C ALA A 191 19.77 36.79 2.38
N GLU A 192 20.30 37.12 1.19
CA GLU A 192 20.40 38.45 0.56
C GLU A 192 21.12 38.26 -0.79
N SER A 193 20.57 38.72 -1.92
CA SER A 193 21.32 39.47 -2.96
C SER A 193 20.38 40.03 -4.03
N GLN A 194 20.62 41.29 -4.35
CA GLN A 194 19.80 42.20 -5.14
C GLN A 194 20.04 42.04 -6.64
N THR A 195 18.99 42.10 -7.46
CA THR A 195 18.97 42.90 -8.71
C THR A 195 17.50 43.19 -9.10
N PRO A 196 17.09 44.45 -9.35
CA PRO A 196 15.68 44.80 -9.56
C PRO A 196 15.20 44.56 -11.01
N PRO A 197 13.92 44.20 -11.23
CA PRO A 197 13.30 44.23 -12.56
C PRO A 197 12.79 45.65 -12.91
N PRO A 198 12.68 46.01 -14.22
CA PRO A 198 12.34 47.35 -14.67
C PRO A 198 10.88 47.75 -14.39
N SER A 199 10.71 49.02 -14.03
CA SER A 199 9.44 49.67 -13.68
C SER A 199 8.47 49.79 -14.86
N GLN A 200 7.22 49.35 -14.66
CA GLN A 200 6.09 49.63 -15.55
C GLN A 200 5.40 50.95 -15.09
N PRO A 201 4.96 51.85 -16.00
CA PRO A 201 4.26 53.08 -15.62
C PRO A 201 2.81 52.81 -15.20
N PRO A 202 2.22 53.65 -14.32
CA PRO A 202 0.88 53.43 -13.79
C PRO A 202 -0.23 53.66 -14.83
N PRO A 203 -1.39 52.99 -14.70
CA PRO A 203 -2.57 53.26 -15.54
C PRO A 203 -3.22 54.60 -15.18
N PRO A 204 -3.89 55.27 -16.15
CA PRO A 204 -4.54 56.55 -15.92
C PRO A 204 -5.77 56.41 -15.01
N SER A 205 -5.95 57.34 -14.08
CA SER A 205 -7.17 57.50 -13.31
C SER A 205 -8.27 58.12 -14.18
N GLN A 206 -9.39 57.41 -14.32
CA GLN A 206 -10.72 57.95 -14.63
C GLN A 206 -11.70 57.25 -13.70
#